data_AF-A0A5C8B9A7-F1
#
_entry.id   AF-A0A5C8B9A7-F1
#
_cell.length_a   1.000
_cell.length_b   1.000
_cell.length_c   1.000
_cell.angle_alpha   90.00
_cell.angle_beta   90.00
_cell.angle_gamma   90.00
#
_symmetry.space_group_name_H-M   'P 1'
#
loop_
_entity.id
_entity.type
_entity.pdbx_description
1 polymer ?
#
loop_
_entity_poly.entity_id
_entity_poly.type
_entity_poly.pdbx_seq_one_letter_code
_entity_poly.pdbx_strand_id
1 'polypeptide(L)' 'MATYTITELAKEFDITPRAIRFYEDQGLLSPKREGPSGRNRVYSARER' A
#
# COMPACT_ATOMS: atom_id res chain seq x y z
N MET A 1 -4.45 -14.97 -1.12
CA MET A 1 -4.57 -13.61 -0.54
C MET A 1 -4.25 -12.63 -1.64
N ALA A 2 -5.12 -11.67 -1.94
CA ALA A 2 -4.82 -10.64 -2.92
C ALA A 2 -3.86 -9.62 -2.31
N THR A 3 -2.84 -9.24 -3.09
CA THR A 3 -1.89 -8.18 -2.75
C THR A 3 -2.04 -7.04 -3.75
N TYR A 4 -1.95 -5.81 -3.26
CA TYR A 4 -2.12 -4.61 -4.07
C TYR A 4 -0.87 -3.76 -4.01
N THR A 5 -0.57 -3.06 -5.08
CA THR A 5 0.42 -1.98 -5.11
C THR A 5 -0.20 -0.67 -4.62
N ILE A 6 0.64 0.34 -4.31
CA ILE A 6 0.17 1.70 -3.99
C ILE A 6 -0.86 2.22 -5.00
N THR A 7 -0.61 1.98 -6.29
CA THR A 7 -1.44 2.53 -7.37
C THR A 7 -2.78 1.82 -7.46
N GLU A 8 -2.81 0.50 -7.26
CA GLU A 8 -4.05 -0.28 -7.27
C GLU A 8 -4.91 0.08 -6.05
N LEU A 9 -4.30 0.15 -4.87
CA LEU A 9 -5.00 0.55 -3.64
C LEU A 9 -5.57 1.97 -3.74
N ALA A 10 -4.76 2.91 -4.25
CA ALA A 10 -5.19 4.28 -4.47
C ALA A 10 -6.40 4.38 -5.43
N LYS A 11 -6.40 3.60 -6.51
CA LYS A 11 -7.53 3.55 -7.45
C LYS A 11 -8.79 2.95 -6.82
N GLU A 12 -8.64 1.92 -5.99
CA GLU A 12 -9.79 1.26 -5.36
C GLU A 12 -10.53 2.17 -4.37
N PHE A 13 -9.80 3.02 -3.66
CA PHE A 13 -10.36 3.98 -2.71
C PHE A 13 -10.63 5.38 -3.30
N ASP A 14 -10.38 5.56 -4.60
CA ASP A 14 -10.47 6.86 -5.28
C ASP A 14 -9.68 7.98 -4.56
N ILE A 15 -8.48 7.64 -4.09
CA ILE A 15 -7.55 8.57 -3.45
C ILE A 15 -6.22 8.61 -4.18
N THR A 16 -5.36 9.54 -3.80
CA THR A 16 -4.03 9.65 -4.40
C THR A 16 -3.04 8.66 -3.76
N PRO A 17 -2.03 8.18 -4.52
CA PRO A 17 -0.87 7.48 -3.96
C PRO A 17 -0.19 8.21 -2.79
N ARG A 18 -0.29 9.55 -2.75
CA ARG A 18 0.26 10.36 -1.66
C ARG A 18 -0.53 10.17 -0.36
N ALA A 19 -1.85 10.01 -0.43
CA ALA A 19 -2.68 9.73 0.74
C ALA A 19 -2.33 8.36 1.35
N ILE A 20 -2.11 7.33 0.52
CA ILE A 20 -1.64 6.02 0.99
C ILE A 20 -0.32 6.13 1.76
N ARG A 21 0.67 6.88 1.23
CA ARG A 21 1.94 7.11 1.94
C ARG A 21 1.76 7.89 3.24
N PHE A 22 0.84 8.86 3.25
CA PHE A 22 0.51 9.58 4.47
C PHE A 22 -0.02 8.62 5.55
N TYR A 23 -0.86 7.66 5.19
CA TYR A 23 -1.34 6.64 6.13
C TYR A 23 -0.25 5.66 6.58
N GLU A 24 0.72 5.32 5.73
CA GLU A 24 1.94 4.61 6.16
C GLU A 24 2.71 5.42 7.21
N ASP A 25 2.94 6.71 6.95
CA ASP A 25 3.69 7.60 7.85
C ASP A 25 2.97 7.80 9.19
N GLN A 26 1.62 7.75 9.20
CA GLN A 26 0.82 7.76 10.42
C GLN A 26 0.73 6.38 11.12
N GLY A 27 1.30 5.33 10.53
CA GLY A 27 1.26 3.97 11.08
C GLY A 27 -0.08 3.26 10.94
N LEU A 28 -1.00 3.79 10.12
CA LEU A 28 -2.30 3.19 9.84
C LEU A 28 -2.22 2.07 8.80
N LEU A 29 -1.24 2.12 7.91
CA LEU A 29 -0.94 1.09 6.92
C LEU A 29 0.44 0.47 7.19
N SER A 30 0.56 -0.83 6.95
CA SER A 30 1.79 -1.59 7.20
C SER A 30 2.08 -2.49 5.98
N PRO A 31 2.49 -1.90 4.85
CA PRO A 31 2.77 -2.67 3.66
C PRO A 31 3.91 -3.65 3.91
N LYS A 32 3.76 -4.86 3.38
CA LYS A 32 4.87 -5.79 3.29
C LYS A 32 5.82 -5.31 2.20
N ARG A 33 7.12 -5.44 2.46
CA ARG A 33 8.17 -5.10 1.49
C ARG A 33 8.58 -6.36 0.74
N GLU A 34 8.62 -6.28 -0.58
CA GLU A 34 8.99 -7.38 -1.47
C GLU A 34 10.06 -6.98 -2.49
N GLY A 35 10.72 -7.99 -3.05
CA GLY A 35 11.79 -7.87 -4.05
C GLY A 35 13.21 -7.79 -3.45
N PRO A 36 14.25 -7.89 -4.30
CA PRO A 36 15.66 -8.03 -3.88
C PRO A 36 16.19 -6.87 -3.03
N SER A 37 15.53 -5.72 -3.09
CA SER A 37 15.91 -4.50 -2.34
C SER A 37 14.81 -3.99 -1.41
N GLY A 38 13.71 -4.73 -1.22
CA GLY A 38 12.59 -4.32 -0.35
C GLY A 38 11.92 -3.00 -0.76
N ARG A 39 12.05 -2.61 -2.03
CA ARG A 39 11.56 -1.33 -2.56
C ARG A 39 10.09 -1.39 -2.93
N ASN A 40 9.58 -2.58 -3.27
CA ASN A 40 8.17 -2.75 -3.59
C ASN A 40 7.36 -2.88 -2.30
N ARG A 41 6.37 -2.01 -2.17
CA ARG A 41 5.36 -2.07 -1.11
C ARG A 41 4.16 -2.84 -1.65
N VAL A 42 3.76 -3.88 -0.95
CA VAL A 42 2.55 -4.65 -1.25
C VAL A 42 1.62 -4.60 -0.04
N TYR A 43 0.37 -4.20 -0.30
CA TYR A 43 -0.70 -4.11 0.70
C TYR A 43 -1.53 -5.38 0.63
N SER A 44 -2.01 -5.83 1.78
CA SER A 44 -2.88 -7.00 1.86
C SER A 44 -4.34 -6.60 1.66
N ALA A 45 -5.17 -7.54 1.24
CA ALA A 45 -6.62 -7.34 1.15
C ALA A 45 -7.31 -6.95 2.48
N ARG A 46 -6.64 -7.03 3.64
CA ARG A 46 -7.16 -6.56 4.93
C ARG A 46 -7.02 -5.04 5.11
N GLU A 47 -6.20 -4.41 4.28
CA GLU A 47 -6.04 -2.96 4.18
C GLU A 47 -7.03 -2.34 3.16
N ARG A 48 -7.99 -3.15 2.70
CA ARG A 48 -9.20 -2.74 1.98
C ARG A 48 -10.28 -2.25 2.94
#